data_AF-A0A2W2AC46-F1
#
_entry.id   AF-A0A2W2AC46-F1
#
_cell.length_a   1.000
_cell.length_b   1.000
_cell.length_c   1.000
_cell.angle_alpha   90.00
_cell.angle_beta   90.00
_cell.angle_gamma   90.00
#
_symmetry.space_group_name_H-M   'P 1'
#
loop_
_entity.id
_entity.type
_entity.pdbx_description
1 polymer ?
#
loop_
_entity_poly.entity_id
_entity_poly.type
_entity_poly.pdbx_seq_one_letter_code
_entity_poly.pdbx_strand_id
1 'polypeptide(L)'
;MLVTLQGTWTLQVRSLYAALRSRFIVSGANSGNGTYPVIDHMTPLTVTGKQWTLSIQHDSGNGFQESETHIKFPVKNDFHYEFDIRSSTGGNETLTLSCSTPITIHDFLIYGHASAYSKNHIFNPGHKGQFVIDTTRGLQEAMKNEALKDFIVRYYPDRIIPDTIVSFRPIVLYLSDELAPSQVQLLYKRIADRTGHSFMHISDNARLEMDGDLQLEHFDLLKTLKTNVSARNSFPVNAAVAATNLSKNRNNGTSVPASFTTLSFETYERTSPEKMAGIYTGKGARQSIGATTTDMNGNYIFRFTGWNQLSEAFAQSPGDIMTVKLPDIIFTLKNYLSPYNVTYETTPYHNVSNLQRIDIALPQNDIPPAGQINEIAKSKCTSDATSRTKVTTLTRNK
;
A
#
# COMPACT_ATOMS: atom_id res chain seq x y z
N MET A 1 17.55 -5.18 -3.45
CA MET A 1 16.11 -4.85 -3.64
C MET A 1 15.86 -3.47 -3.03
N LEU A 2 14.93 -2.69 -3.58
CA LEU A 2 14.54 -1.41 -2.99
C LEU A 2 13.30 -1.58 -2.09
N VAL A 3 13.42 -1.21 -0.82
CA VAL A 3 12.28 -1.03 0.09
C VAL A 3 11.83 0.42 -0.04
N THR A 4 10.53 0.63 -0.27
CA THR A 4 9.95 1.99 -0.35
C THR A 4 9.30 2.33 0.98
N LEU A 5 9.65 3.48 1.55
CA LEU A 5 9.11 3.99 2.81
C LEU A 5 8.58 5.41 2.63
N GLN A 6 7.67 5.81 3.53
CA GLN A 6 6.99 7.10 3.51
C GLN A 6 7.01 7.72 4.91
N GLY A 7 7.09 9.04 4.97
CA GLY A 7 7.16 9.79 6.22
C GLY A 7 8.54 9.73 6.86
N THR A 8 8.56 10.00 8.16
CA THR A 8 9.77 9.99 8.99
C THR A 8 10.01 8.61 9.60
N TRP A 9 11.22 8.07 9.45
CA TRP A 9 11.64 6.84 10.13
C TRP A 9 13.04 7.01 10.70
N THR A 10 13.27 6.40 11.86
CA THR A 10 14.60 6.21 12.43
C THR A 10 15.10 4.82 12.06
N LEU A 11 16.27 4.77 11.43
CA LEU A 11 16.97 3.55 11.02
C LEU A 11 18.09 3.25 12.01
N GLN A 12 18.11 2.04 12.56
CA GLN A 12 19.12 1.60 13.52
C GLN A 12 19.63 0.20 13.19
N VAL A 13 20.95 0.02 13.19
CA VAL A 13 21.57 -1.29 13.03
C VAL A 13 21.31 -2.10 14.30
N ARG A 14 20.57 -3.20 14.18
CA ARG A 14 20.26 -4.09 15.30
C ARG A 14 21.24 -5.25 15.40
N SER A 15 21.66 -5.79 14.27
CA SER A 15 22.68 -6.84 14.20
C SER A 15 23.46 -6.76 12.88
N LEU A 16 24.74 -7.12 12.93
CA LEU A 16 25.64 -7.17 11.78
C LEU A 16 26.47 -8.45 11.85
N TYR A 17 26.56 -9.16 10.74
CA TYR A 17 27.51 -10.25 10.57
C TYR A 17 28.88 -9.69 10.18
N ALA A 18 29.83 -9.73 11.13
CA ALA A 18 31.11 -9.02 11.04
C ALA A 18 32.00 -9.39 9.84
N ALA A 19 31.79 -10.54 9.20
CA ALA A 19 32.64 -10.99 8.09
C ALA A 19 32.31 -10.34 6.73
N LEU A 20 31.22 -9.59 6.61
CA LEU A 20 30.82 -8.96 5.36
C LEU A 20 30.70 -7.44 5.50
N ARG A 21 31.41 -6.72 4.63
CA ARG A 21 31.24 -5.27 4.51
C ARG A 21 29.84 -4.99 3.97
N SER A 22 29.02 -4.34 4.77
CA SER A 22 27.64 -4.01 4.43
C SER A 22 27.43 -2.51 4.43
N ARG A 23 26.51 -2.03 3.60
CA ARG A 23 26.08 -0.63 3.58
C ARG A 23 24.59 -0.54 3.25
N PHE A 24 23.96 0.57 3.59
CA PHE A 24 22.65 0.89 3.06
C PHE A 24 22.66 2.27 2.38
N ILE A 25 21.78 2.43 1.41
CA ILE A 25 21.66 3.63 0.58
C ILE A 25 20.24 4.15 0.75
N VAL A 26 20.13 5.41 1.17
CA VAL A 26 18.86 6.14 1.26
C VAL A 26 18.79 7.11 0.09
N SER A 27 17.68 7.11 -0.64
CA SER A 27 17.48 7.95 -1.82
C SER A 27 16.04 8.42 -1.98
N GLY A 28 15.87 9.66 -2.44
CA GLY A 28 14.56 10.28 -2.68
C GLY A 28 13.91 10.91 -1.45
N ALA A 29 14.60 10.93 -0.30
CA ALA A 29 14.10 11.57 0.91
C ALA A 29 14.25 13.10 0.85
N ASN A 30 13.56 13.82 1.74
CA ASN A 30 13.79 15.24 1.98
C ASN A 30 15.06 15.45 2.84
N SER A 31 15.30 14.55 3.80
CA SER A 31 16.49 14.53 4.66
C SER A 31 17.00 13.10 4.86
N GLY A 32 18.27 12.94 5.21
CA GLY A 32 18.87 11.62 5.47
C GLY A 32 19.25 10.80 4.22
N ASN A 33 19.34 11.44 3.04
CA ASN A 33 19.87 10.79 1.84
C ASN A 33 21.38 10.55 1.97
N GLY A 34 21.86 9.43 1.45
CA GLY A 34 23.28 9.12 1.44
C GLY A 34 23.58 7.64 1.32
N THR A 35 24.87 7.33 1.34
CA THR A 35 25.38 5.97 1.46
C THR A 35 26.02 5.82 2.83
N TYR A 36 25.53 4.86 3.61
CA TYR A 36 25.91 4.67 5.01
C TYR A 36 26.62 3.32 5.17
N PRO A 37 27.93 3.31 5.46
CA PRO A 37 28.61 2.07 5.82
C PRO A 37 28.05 1.55 7.13
N VAL A 38 27.72 0.26 7.18
CA VAL A 38 27.20 -0.37 8.38
C VAL A 38 28.39 -0.77 9.24
N ILE A 39 28.48 -0.13 10.41
CA ILE A 39 29.47 -0.40 11.43
C ILE A 39 28.76 -0.74 12.73
N ASP A 40 29.46 -1.44 13.62
CA ASP A 40 28.93 -1.69 14.96
C ASP A 40 28.68 -0.36 15.69
N HIS A 41 27.61 -0.30 16.47
CA HIS A 41 27.17 0.90 17.20
C HIS A 41 26.95 2.16 16.34
N MET A 42 26.54 1.99 15.07
CA MET A 42 26.14 3.12 14.22
C MET A 42 25.05 3.96 14.92
N THR A 43 25.25 5.29 14.97
CA THR A 43 24.23 6.22 15.46
C THR A 43 22.95 6.08 14.65
N PRO A 44 21.76 6.03 15.30
CA PRO A 44 20.50 5.97 14.58
C PRO A 44 20.37 7.11 13.57
N LEU A 45 19.90 6.80 12.37
CA LEU A 45 19.72 7.75 11.28
C LEU A 45 18.23 8.05 11.12
N THR A 46 17.84 9.31 11.33
CA THR A 46 16.49 9.76 10.98
C THR A 46 16.43 10.16 9.51
N VAL A 47 15.46 9.58 8.79
CA VAL A 47 15.18 9.83 7.38
C VAL A 47 13.75 10.33 7.27
N THR A 48 13.56 11.46 6.57
CA THR A 48 12.22 12.05 6.37
C THR A 48 11.99 12.31 4.90
N GLY A 49 10.82 11.94 4.38
CA GLY A 49 10.37 12.35 3.07
C GLY A 49 8.99 11.80 2.72
N LYS A 50 8.33 12.40 1.73
CA LYS A 50 6.99 11.92 1.30
C LYS A 50 7.01 10.47 0.82
N GLN A 51 8.03 10.12 0.04
CA GLN A 51 8.32 8.75 -0.38
C GLN A 51 9.81 8.67 -0.68
N TRP A 52 10.49 7.67 -0.12
CA TRP A 52 11.91 7.46 -0.30
C TRP A 52 12.23 5.96 -0.33
N THR A 53 13.44 5.64 -0.73
CA THR A 53 13.88 4.25 -0.96
C THR A 53 15.10 3.92 -0.11
N LEU A 54 15.13 2.66 0.33
CA LEU A 54 16.24 2.05 1.03
C LEU A 54 16.74 0.84 0.23
N SER A 55 18.01 0.85 -0.13
CA SER A 55 18.74 -0.33 -0.64
C SER A 55 19.71 -0.81 0.44
N ILE A 56 19.82 -2.12 0.61
CA ILE A 56 20.88 -2.74 1.42
C ILE A 56 21.82 -3.47 0.47
N GLN A 57 23.11 -3.24 0.64
CA GLN A 57 24.16 -3.82 -0.19
C GLN A 57 25.24 -4.48 0.67
N HIS A 58 25.86 -5.52 0.11
CA HIS A 58 27.01 -6.20 0.70
C HIS A 58 28.15 -6.29 -0.32
N ASP A 59 29.38 -6.40 0.17
CA ASP A 59 30.58 -6.61 -0.64
C ASP A 59 31.29 -7.89 -0.22
N SER A 60 31.27 -8.88 -1.12
CA SER A 60 31.91 -10.19 -0.96
C SER A 60 33.37 -10.24 -1.44
N GLY A 61 33.97 -9.09 -1.76
CA GLY A 61 35.33 -8.95 -2.29
C GLY A 61 35.38 -8.44 -3.74
N ASN A 62 34.25 -8.45 -4.45
CA ASN A 62 34.14 -8.03 -5.85
C ASN A 62 33.39 -6.70 -6.04
N GLY A 63 33.17 -5.96 -4.96
CA GLY A 63 32.39 -4.72 -4.95
C GLY A 63 31.00 -4.90 -4.36
N PHE A 64 30.34 -3.78 -4.12
CA PHE A 64 29.01 -3.75 -3.52
C PHE A 64 27.93 -4.22 -4.50
N GLN A 65 27.12 -5.17 -4.06
CA GLN A 65 25.95 -5.68 -4.76
C GLN A 65 24.72 -5.64 -3.85
N GLU A 66 23.54 -5.61 -4.46
CA GLU A 66 22.26 -5.63 -3.75
C GLU A 66 22.10 -6.91 -2.93
N SER A 67 21.74 -6.77 -1.66
CA SER A 67 21.36 -7.89 -0.81
C SER A 67 19.92 -8.31 -1.08
N GLU A 68 19.64 -9.58 -0.79
CA GLU A 68 18.27 -10.04 -0.59
C GLU A 68 17.73 -9.36 0.67
N THR A 69 16.49 -8.85 0.62
CA THR A 69 15.88 -8.16 1.77
C THR A 69 14.51 -8.74 2.10
N HIS A 70 14.25 -8.89 3.38
CA HIS A 70 13.02 -9.44 3.94
C HIS A 70 12.44 -8.47 4.97
N ILE A 71 11.19 -8.06 4.75
CA ILE A 71 10.46 -7.17 5.63
C ILE A 71 9.75 -8.03 6.69
N LYS A 72 9.98 -7.72 7.96
CA LYS A 72 9.16 -8.23 9.07
C LYS A 72 7.94 -7.34 9.27
N PHE A 73 6.86 -7.93 9.75
CA PHE A 73 5.65 -7.16 10.01
C PHE A 73 5.84 -6.22 11.20
N PRO A 74 5.32 -4.99 11.10
CA PRO A 74 5.43 -4.00 12.15
C PRO A 74 4.66 -4.41 13.39
N VAL A 75 5.21 -4.02 14.53
CA VAL A 75 4.58 -4.09 15.84
C VAL A 75 4.40 -2.68 16.37
N LYS A 76 3.37 -2.51 17.21
CA LYS A 76 3.24 -1.32 18.05
C LYS A 76 4.00 -1.56 19.34
N ASN A 77 4.98 -0.70 19.63
CA ASN A 77 5.72 -0.68 20.88
C ASN A 77 5.51 0.70 21.52
N ASP A 78 4.74 0.77 22.60
CA ASP A 78 4.27 2.00 23.22
C ASP A 78 3.66 2.99 22.20
N PHE A 79 4.31 4.13 21.99
CA PHE A 79 3.92 5.18 21.04
C PHE A 79 4.69 5.14 19.72
N HIS A 80 5.33 4.01 19.40
CA HIS A 80 6.08 3.82 18.16
C HIS A 80 5.57 2.62 17.37
N TYR A 81 5.61 2.74 16.04
CA TYR A 81 5.63 1.58 15.15
C TYR A 81 7.07 1.17 14.91
N GLU A 82 7.34 -0.12 14.98
CA GLU A 82 8.66 -0.69 14.77
C GLU A 82 8.59 -1.94 13.89
N PHE A 83 9.52 -2.07 12.95
CA PHE A 83 9.69 -3.29 12.16
C PHE A 83 11.16 -3.48 11.77
N ASP A 84 11.51 -4.70 11.40
CA ASP A 84 12.86 -5.03 10.94
C ASP A 84 12.90 -5.27 9.44
N ILE A 85 13.99 -4.83 8.82
CA ILE A 85 14.42 -5.26 7.48
C ILE A 85 15.66 -6.12 7.67
N ARG A 86 15.54 -7.39 7.27
CA ARG A 86 16.64 -8.35 7.30
C ARG A 86 17.25 -8.46 5.93
N SER A 87 18.56 -8.52 5.86
CA SER A 87 19.27 -8.84 4.64
C SER A 87 19.95 -10.18 4.73
N SER A 88 19.99 -10.89 3.60
CA SER A 88 20.70 -12.16 3.47
C SER A 88 21.65 -12.17 2.28
N THR A 89 22.70 -12.98 2.42
CA THR A 89 23.64 -13.32 1.35
C THR A 89 23.76 -14.84 1.29
N GLY A 90 23.35 -15.45 0.17
CA GLY A 90 23.35 -16.91 0.01
C GLY A 90 22.48 -17.64 1.04
N GLY A 91 21.36 -17.03 1.46
CA GLY A 91 20.43 -17.59 2.45
C GLY A 91 20.82 -17.38 3.92
N ASN A 92 22.00 -16.85 4.23
CA ASN A 92 22.40 -16.51 5.60
C ASN A 92 22.09 -15.04 5.91
N GLU A 93 21.50 -14.77 7.08
CA GLU A 93 21.23 -13.41 7.55
C GLU A 93 22.53 -12.66 7.82
N THR A 94 22.69 -11.49 7.22
CA THR A 94 23.94 -10.70 7.26
C THR A 94 23.80 -9.39 8.01
N LEU A 95 22.61 -8.78 8.01
CA LEU A 95 22.34 -7.51 8.67
C LEU A 95 20.84 -7.40 8.94
N THR A 96 20.51 -6.96 10.17
CA THR A 96 19.16 -6.53 10.53
C THR A 96 19.15 -5.04 10.82
N LEU A 97 18.33 -4.31 10.09
CA LEU A 97 18.04 -2.89 10.31
C LEU A 97 16.67 -2.76 10.96
N SER A 98 16.60 -2.18 12.16
CA SER A 98 15.34 -1.77 12.77
C SER A 98 14.92 -0.41 12.20
N CYS A 99 13.63 -0.29 11.90
CA CYS A 99 12.97 0.90 11.44
C CYS A 99 11.87 1.27 12.46
N SER A 100 11.93 2.47 13.02
CA SER A 100 10.93 2.95 13.96
C SER A 100 10.38 4.34 13.61
N THR A 101 9.13 4.60 13.95
CA THR A 101 8.50 5.94 13.82
C THR A 101 7.54 6.16 14.98
N PRO A 102 7.44 7.40 15.52
CA PRO A 102 6.35 7.77 16.40
C PRO A 102 5.00 7.54 15.73
N ILE A 103 3.99 7.18 16.52
CA ILE A 103 2.60 7.02 16.10
C ILE A 103 1.90 8.36 16.23
N THR A 104 1.19 8.78 15.19
CA THR A 104 0.29 9.93 15.27
C THR A 104 -1.16 9.49 15.13
N ILE A 105 -2.11 10.31 15.61
CA ILE A 105 -3.55 9.99 15.54
C ILE A 105 -4.11 9.91 14.10
N HIS A 106 -3.35 10.38 13.12
CA HIS A 106 -3.76 10.55 11.73
C HIS A 106 -2.83 9.85 10.72
N ASP A 107 -1.86 9.08 11.21
CA ASP A 107 -1.05 8.19 10.40
C ASP A 107 -1.65 6.80 10.36
N PHE A 108 -1.50 6.18 9.20
CA PHE A 108 -1.96 4.84 8.91
C PHE A 108 -0.81 4.02 8.36
N LEU A 109 -0.54 2.87 8.98
CA LEU A 109 0.45 1.90 8.61
C LEU A 109 -0.25 0.61 8.17
N ILE A 110 -0.25 0.39 6.86
CA ILE A 110 -0.78 -0.82 6.24
C ILE A 110 0.39 -1.75 5.96
N TYR A 111 0.26 -3.01 6.34
CA TYR A 111 1.24 -4.05 6.05
C TYR A 111 0.56 -5.36 5.68
N GLY A 112 1.28 -6.30 5.10
CA GLY A 112 0.76 -7.65 4.89
C GLY A 112 1.50 -8.39 3.81
N HIS A 113 0.86 -9.43 3.31
CA HIS A 113 1.42 -10.31 2.28
C HIS A 113 0.60 -10.23 1.00
N ALA A 114 1.27 -9.92 -0.11
CA ALA A 114 0.72 -9.98 -1.45
C ALA A 114 1.07 -11.33 -2.10
N SER A 115 0.05 -11.98 -2.64
CA SER A 115 0.15 -13.28 -3.27
C SER A 115 -0.50 -13.29 -4.65
N ALA A 116 -0.06 -14.19 -5.51
CA ALA A 116 -0.62 -14.42 -6.83
C ALA A 116 -1.56 -15.62 -6.81
N TYR A 117 -2.79 -15.45 -7.31
CA TYR A 117 -3.74 -16.55 -7.51
C TYR A 117 -3.93 -16.87 -8.99
N SER A 118 -4.25 -18.13 -9.28
CA SER A 118 -4.36 -18.62 -10.65
C SER A 118 -5.64 -18.14 -11.34
N LYS A 119 -5.59 -18.02 -12.66
CA LYS A 119 -6.71 -17.52 -13.50
C LYS A 119 -8.03 -18.31 -13.41
N ASN A 120 -8.05 -19.47 -12.76
CA ASN A 120 -9.22 -20.36 -12.73
C ASN A 120 -10.21 -20.02 -11.60
N HIS A 121 -9.87 -19.06 -10.75
CA HIS A 121 -10.75 -18.59 -9.69
C HIS A 121 -11.84 -17.66 -10.28
N ILE A 122 -13.10 -17.93 -9.91
CA ILE A 122 -14.23 -17.02 -10.21
C ILE A 122 -14.20 -15.84 -9.24
N PHE A 123 -13.91 -16.14 -7.97
CA PHE A 123 -13.84 -15.18 -6.88
C PHE A 123 -12.40 -15.03 -6.40
N ASN A 124 -12.00 -13.81 -6.08
CA ASN A 124 -10.72 -13.53 -5.46
C ASN A 124 -10.62 -14.25 -4.09
N PRO A 125 -9.61 -15.11 -3.87
CA PRO A 125 -9.48 -15.90 -2.64
C PRO A 125 -8.97 -15.09 -1.44
N GLY A 126 -8.48 -13.85 -1.65
CA GLY A 126 -7.93 -12.98 -0.61
C GLY A 126 -9.00 -12.27 0.23
N HIS A 127 -10.26 -12.24 -0.20
CA HIS A 127 -11.33 -11.58 0.55
C HIS A 127 -12.04 -12.57 1.48
N LYS A 128 -11.95 -12.32 2.79
CA LYS A 128 -12.67 -13.08 3.81
C LYS A 128 -14.02 -12.41 4.08
N GLY A 129 -15.11 -13.20 4.08
CA GLY A 129 -16.45 -12.73 4.44
C GLY A 129 -17.28 -12.11 3.31
N GLN A 130 -16.70 -11.95 2.12
CA GLN A 130 -17.40 -11.50 0.91
C GLN A 130 -16.85 -12.24 -0.31
N PHE A 131 -17.68 -12.45 -1.34
CA PHE A 131 -17.19 -12.94 -2.62
C PHE A 131 -16.94 -11.75 -3.54
N VAL A 132 -15.73 -11.68 -4.09
CA VAL A 132 -15.31 -10.60 -4.98
C VAL A 132 -15.00 -11.19 -6.34
N ILE A 133 -15.66 -10.70 -7.39
CA ILE A 133 -15.25 -10.95 -8.77
C ILE A 133 -14.45 -9.72 -9.19
N ASP A 134 -13.19 -9.91 -9.53
CA ASP A 134 -12.19 -8.87 -9.80
C ASP A 134 -11.49 -9.08 -11.15
N THR A 135 -11.93 -10.06 -11.95
CA THR A 135 -11.42 -10.32 -13.30
C THR A 135 -12.55 -10.47 -14.31
N THR A 136 -12.29 -10.08 -15.56
CA THR A 136 -13.23 -10.28 -16.68
C THR A 136 -13.59 -11.75 -16.87
N ARG A 137 -12.63 -12.66 -16.69
CA ARG A 137 -12.88 -14.11 -16.77
C ARG A 137 -13.78 -14.59 -15.64
N GLY A 138 -13.54 -14.12 -14.40
CA GLY A 138 -14.41 -14.42 -13.27
C GLY A 138 -15.85 -13.99 -13.53
N LEU A 139 -16.04 -12.80 -14.12
CA LEU A 139 -17.35 -12.32 -14.54
C LEU A 139 -17.99 -13.25 -15.58
N GLN A 140 -17.26 -13.62 -16.65
CA GLN A 140 -17.78 -14.53 -17.69
C GLN A 140 -18.23 -15.88 -17.13
N GLU A 141 -17.48 -16.45 -16.19
CA GLU A 141 -17.85 -17.69 -15.52
C GLU A 141 -19.04 -17.51 -14.58
N ALA A 142 -19.10 -16.40 -13.82
CA ALA A 142 -20.23 -16.09 -12.95
C ALA A 142 -21.54 -15.94 -13.74
N MET A 143 -21.49 -15.35 -14.94
CA MET A 143 -22.66 -15.15 -15.81
C MET A 143 -23.26 -16.46 -16.36
N LYS A 144 -22.58 -17.61 -16.21
CA LYS A 144 -23.12 -18.93 -16.55
C LYS A 144 -24.07 -19.48 -15.47
N ASN A 145 -24.05 -18.92 -14.27
CA ASN A 145 -24.96 -19.27 -13.18
C ASN A 145 -26.13 -18.28 -13.13
N GLU A 146 -27.38 -18.76 -13.22
CA GLU A 146 -28.56 -17.89 -13.29
C GLU A 146 -28.69 -16.96 -12.07
N ALA A 147 -28.49 -17.46 -10.86
CA ALA A 147 -28.62 -16.66 -9.64
C ALA A 147 -27.56 -15.54 -9.56
N LEU A 148 -26.32 -15.82 -9.98
CA LEU A 148 -25.26 -14.81 -10.06
C LEU A 148 -25.50 -13.82 -11.20
N LYS A 149 -25.96 -14.30 -12.35
CA LYS A 149 -26.32 -13.47 -13.50
C LYS A 149 -27.40 -12.46 -13.13
N ASP A 150 -28.49 -12.90 -12.50
CA ASP A 150 -29.60 -12.04 -12.08
C ASP A 150 -29.12 -10.96 -11.09
N PHE A 151 -28.26 -11.34 -10.16
CA PHE A 151 -27.62 -10.40 -9.24
C PHE A 151 -26.78 -9.35 -9.98
N ILE A 152 -25.89 -9.79 -10.87
CA ILE A 152 -24.98 -8.91 -11.59
C ILE A 152 -25.75 -7.96 -12.52
N VAL A 153 -26.75 -8.46 -13.26
CA VAL A 153 -27.61 -7.63 -14.12
C VAL A 153 -28.35 -6.58 -13.32
N ARG A 154 -28.84 -6.93 -12.13
CA ARG A 154 -29.62 -6.03 -11.28
C ARG A 154 -28.78 -4.94 -10.62
N TYR A 155 -27.63 -5.30 -10.06
CA TYR A 155 -26.85 -4.39 -9.21
C TYR A 155 -25.59 -3.82 -9.88
N TYR A 156 -25.09 -4.48 -10.93
CA TYR A 156 -23.88 -4.10 -11.67
C TYR A 156 -24.09 -4.13 -13.19
N PRO A 157 -25.18 -3.54 -13.73
CA PRO A 157 -25.48 -3.60 -15.16
C PRO A 157 -24.37 -2.97 -16.02
N ASP A 158 -23.69 -1.96 -15.49
CA ASP A 158 -22.58 -1.25 -16.14
C ASP A 158 -21.26 -2.06 -16.17
N ARG A 159 -21.24 -3.28 -15.61
CA ARG A 159 -20.10 -4.21 -15.67
C ARG A 159 -20.20 -5.24 -16.78
N ILE A 160 -21.39 -5.45 -17.35
CA ILE A 160 -21.65 -6.51 -18.33
C ILE A 160 -21.13 -6.14 -19.72
N ILE A 161 -21.11 -4.85 -20.04
CA ILE A 161 -20.48 -4.30 -21.24
C ILE A 161 -19.12 -3.76 -20.77
N PRO A 162 -18.01 -4.50 -20.91
CA PRO A 162 -16.72 -3.96 -20.56
C PRO A 162 -16.45 -2.76 -21.45
N ASP A 163 -16.31 -1.59 -20.85
CA ASP A 163 -15.79 -0.42 -21.52
C ASP A 163 -14.35 -0.77 -21.91
N THR A 164 -14.10 -0.99 -23.21
CA THR A 164 -12.87 -1.62 -23.74
C THR A 164 -11.56 -0.88 -23.42
N ILE A 165 -11.66 0.27 -22.73
CA ILE A 165 -10.56 1.18 -22.43
C ILE A 165 -10.24 1.22 -20.91
N VAL A 166 -11.09 0.67 -20.04
CA VAL A 166 -10.95 0.83 -18.57
C VAL A 166 -10.64 -0.51 -17.89
N SER A 167 -9.81 -0.49 -16.85
CA SER A 167 -9.56 -1.64 -15.97
C SER A 167 -10.86 -2.22 -15.42
N PHE A 168 -10.89 -3.53 -15.26
CA PHE A 168 -12.05 -4.22 -14.68
C PHE A 168 -12.30 -3.70 -13.25
N ARG A 169 -13.49 -3.13 -13.03
CA ARG A 169 -13.91 -2.67 -11.69
C ARG A 169 -14.58 -3.84 -10.94
N PRO A 170 -14.10 -4.20 -9.74
CA PRO A 170 -14.61 -5.34 -8.99
C PRO A 170 -16.11 -5.29 -8.71
N ILE A 171 -16.70 -6.48 -8.62
CA ILE A 171 -18.08 -6.76 -8.22
C ILE A 171 -18.02 -7.44 -6.86
N VAL A 172 -18.79 -6.93 -5.90
CA VAL A 172 -18.86 -7.48 -4.55
C VAL A 172 -20.21 -8.12 -4.30
N LEU A 173 -20.17 -9.36 -3.83
CA LEU A 173 -21.30 -10.09 -3.27
C LEU A 173 -21.07 -10.17 -1.76
N TYR A 174 -21.81 -9.36 -1.02
CA TYR A 174 -21.80 -9.38 0.43
C TYR A 174 -22.51 -10.62 0.96
N LEU A 175 -22.07 -11.18 2.09
CA LEU A 175 -22.74 -12.34 2.70
C LEU A 175 -23.61 -11.95 3.90
N SER A 176 -23.70 -10.64 4.17
CA SER A 176 -24.42 -10.02 5.27
C SER A 176 -25.48 -9.04 4.78
N ASP A 177 -26.42 -8.71 5.67
CA ASP A 177 -27.43 -7.67 5.43
C ASP A 177 -26.81 -6.27 5.28
N GLU A 178 -25.61 -6.06 5.81
CA GLU A 178 -24.80 -4.87 5.53
C GLU A 178 -24.04 -5.05 4.20
N LEU A 179 -24.49 -4.35 3.16
CA LEU A 179 -23.82 -4.29 1.86
C LEU A 179 -22.59 -3.40 1.85
N ALA A 180 -22.40 -2.49 2.80
CA ALA A 180 -21.15 -1.76 2.97
C ALA A 180 -20.99 -1.46 4.46
N PRO A 181 -19.83 -1.73 5.08
CA PRO A 181 -19.63 -1.46 6.49
C PRO A 181 -19.87 0.01 6.80
N SER A 182 -20.56 0.33 7.90
CA SER A 182 -20.77 1.71 8.34
C SER A 182 -19.45 2.48 8.51
N GLN A 183 -19.45 3.79 8.23
CA GLN A 183 -18.24 4.62 8.35
C GLN A 183 -17.87 4.80 9.83
N VAL A 184 -16.59 4.59 10.15
CA VAL A 184 -16.03 4.71 11.49
C VAL A 184 -15.30 6.05 11.66
N GLN A 185 -15.49 6.68 12.82
CA GLN A 185 -14.77 7.88 13.27
C GLN A 185 -14.24 7.65 14.69
N LEU A 186 -13.04 8.16 14.97
CA LEU A 186 -12.39 8.14 16.27
C LEU A 186 -12.38 9.56 16.85
N LEU A 187 -12.81 9.70 18.11
CA LEU A 187 -12.78 10.97 18.85
C LEU A 187 -11.63 10.91 19.82
N TYR A 188 -10.64 11.76 19.59
CA TYR A 188 -9.48 11.94 20.45
C TYR A 188 -9.62 13.22 21.28
N LYS A 189 -9.26 13.17 22.56
CA LYS A 189 -9.11 14.35 23.40
C LYS A 189 -7.63 14.68 23.54
N ARG A 190 -7.24 15.91 23.23
CA ARG A 190 -5.88 16.38 23.49
C ARG A 190 -5.66 16.47 25.01
N ILE A 191 -4.55 15.93 25.50
CA ILE A 191 -4.18 15.96 26.94
C ILE A 191 -2.92 16.77 27.22
N ALA A 192 -2.12 17.09 26.20
CA ALA A 192 -0.92 17.91 26.31
C ALA A 192 -1.09 19.25 25.57
N ASP A 193 -0.44 20.30 26.08
CA ASP A 193 -0.34 21.57 25.37
C ASP A 193 0.43 21.40 24.05
N ARG A 194 0.10 22.20 23.04
CA ARG A 194 0.93 22.26 21.82
C ARG A 194 2.28 22.85 22.15
N THR A 195 3.34 22.23 21.64
CA THR A 195 4.70 22.74 21.71
C THR A 195 5.03 23.52 20.42
N GLY A 196 4.27 24.57 20.08
CA GLY A 196 4.55 25.36 18.86
C GLY A 196 3.46 26.32 18.38
N HIS A 197 3.84 27.23 17.47
CA HIS A 197 3.04 28.37 16.99
C HIS A 197 1.76 28.00 16.21
N SER A 198 0.80 28.95 16.18
CA SER A 198 -0.47 28.87 15.45
C SER A 198 -0.26 28.89 13.92
N PHE A 199 -1.01 28.06 13.18
CA PHE A 199 -0.81 27.87 11.73
C PHE A 199 -1.97 28.46 10.91
N MET A 200 -1.69 29.51 10.14
CA MET A 200 -2.47 29.88 8.96
C MET A 200 -1.62 29.56 7.72
N HIS A 201 -2.19 28.76 6.81
CA HIS A 201 -1.60 28.26 5.54
C HIS A 201 -0.42 27.29 5.68
N ILE A 202 -0.71 25.98 5.57
CA ILE A 202 0.27 24.90 5.73
C ILE A 202 0.69 24.40 4.34
N SER A 203 1.96 24.60 4.01
CA SER A 203 2.58 23.96 2.84
C SER A 203 2.80 22.46 3.10
N ASP A 204 2.95 21.66 2.05
CA ASP A 204 3.19 20.22 2.19
C ASP A 204 4.46 19.86 2.99
N ASN A 205 5.45 20.74 3.05
CA ASN A 205 6.65 20.53 3.87
C ASN A 205 6.37 20.80 5.36
N ALA A 206 5.55 21.82 5.67
CA ALA A 206 5.13 22.10 7.04
C ALA A 206 4.26 20.96 7.63
N ARG A 207 3.52 20.23 6.79
CA ARG A 207 2.75 19.03 7.23
C ARG A 207 3.63 17.92 7.79
N LEU A 208 4.84 17.71 7.27
CA LEU A 208 5.78 16.70 7.79
C LEU A 208 6.41 17.12 9.12
N GLU A 209 6.48 18.43 9.39
CA GLU A 209 6.93 18.98 10.68
C GLU A 209 5.82 18.98 11.75
N MET A 210 4.55 18.88 11.35
CA MET A 210 3.39 18.77 12.26
C MET A 210 3.21 17.40 12.92
N ASP A 211 3.95 16.37 12.50
CA ASP A 211 3.85 15.00 13.06
C ASP A 211 4.08 14.99 14.58
N GLY A 212 4.94 15.89 15.10
CA GLY A 212 5.20 16.03 16.54
C GLY A 212 3.98 16.42 17.38
N ASP A 213 3.18 17.36 16.88
CA ASP A 213 1.99 17.88 17.60
C ASP A 213 0.81 16.89 17.62
N LEU A 214 0.83 15.93 16.69
CA LEU A 214 -0.23 14.94 16.48
C LEU A 214 0.16 13.54 16.97
N GLN A 215 1.30 13.42 17.66
CA GLN A 215 1.72 12.16 18.28
C GLN A 215 0.65 11.64 19.24
N LEU A 216 0.42 10.33 19.20
CA LEU A 216 -0.62 9.65 19.96
C LEU A 216 -0.45 9.82 21.47
N GLU A 217 0.77 10.03 21.97
CA GLU A 217 1.04 10.30 23.39
C GLU A 217 0.39 11.58 23.91
N HIS A 218 0.05 12.51 23.03
CA HIS A 218 -0.64 13.76 23.38
C HIS A 218 -2.17 13.64 23.39
N PHE A 219 -2.73 12.43 23.16
CA PHE A 219 -4.16 12.24 23.01
C PHE A 219 -4.71 10.98 23.70
N ASP A 220 -5.90 11.13 24.26
CA ASP A 220 -6.72 10.01 24.74
C ASP A 220 -7.84 9.70 23.73
N LEU A 221 -8.04 8.42 23.40
CA LEU A 221 -9.22 7.99 22.64
C LEU A 221 -10.46 8.03 23.54
N LEU A 222 -11.36 8.99 23.29
CA LEU A 222 -12.62 9.11 24.03
C LEU A 222 -13.67 8.10 23.55
N LYS A 223 -13.85 8.02 22.23
CA LYS A 223 -14.96 7.27 21.66
C LYS A 223 -14.70 6.84 20.22
N THR A 224 -15.22 5.67 19.87
CA THR A 224 -15.38 5.24 18.47
C THR A 224 -16.83 5.42 18.08
N LEU A 225 -17.09 6.20 17.02
CA LEU A 225 -18.42 6.38 16.44
C LEU A 225 -18.54 5.53 15.17
N LYS A 226 -19.69 4.88 15.01
CA LYS A 226 -20.11 4.25 13.76
C LYS A 226 -21.38 4.96 13.30
N THR A 227 -21.44 5.35 12.04
CA THR A 227 -22.68 5.87 11.46
C THR A 227 -23.67 4.73 11.36
N ASN A 228 -24.67 4.65 12.23
CA ASN A 228 -25.69 3.61 12.14
C ASN A 228 -26.53 3.83 10.89
N VAL A 229 -26.31 3.02 9.87
CA VAL A 229 -27.15 3.01 8.67
C VAL A 229 -28.02 1.78 8.70
N SER A 230 -29.27 1.96 9.13
CA SER A 230 -30.29 0.91 9.07
C SER A 230 -30.85 0.81 7.64
N ALA A 231 -30.09 0.25 6.70
CA ALA A 231 -30.63 -0.17 5.41
C ALA A 231 -30.64 -1.71 5.37
N ARG A 232 -31.78 -2.32 5.71
CA ARG A 232 -32.03 -3.72 5.35
C ARG A 232 -32.33 -3.77 3.85
N ASN A 233 -31.29 -3.93 3.05
CA ASN A 233 -31.49 -4.44 1.71
C ASN A 233 -31.66 -5.95 1.84
N SER A 234 -32.76 -6.51 1.32
CA SER A 234 -32.92 -7.96 1.23
C SER A 234 -31.80 -8.49 0.33
N PHE A 235 -30.75 -9.02 0.94
CA PHE A 235 -29.66 -9.63 0.19
C PHE A 235 -30.25 -10.79 -0.61
N PRO A 236 -29.94 -10.93 -1.91
CA PRO A 236 -30.42 -12.05 -2.69
C PRO A 236 -29.71 -13.33 -2.24
N VAL A 237 -30.30 -13.99 -1.25
CA VAL A 237 -29.82 -15.23 -0.61
C VAL A 237 -29.40 -16.27 -1.65
N ASN A 238 -30.14 -16.37 -2.76
CA ASN A 238 -29.84 -17.29 -3.85
C ASN A 238 -28.45 -17.06 -4.48
N ALA A 239 -28.03 -15.80 -4.63
CA ALA A 239 -26.72 -15.46 -5.18
C ALA A 239 -25.58 -15.81 -4.20
N ALA A 240 -25.78 -15.55 -2.89
CA ALA A 240 -24.84 -15.94 -1.85
C ALA A 240 -24.65 -17.46 -1.76
N VAL A 241 -25.75 -18.21 -1.84
CA VAL A 241 -25.73 -19.69 -1.85
C VAL A 241 -25.01 -20.20 -3.11
N ALA A 242 -25.32 -19.64 -4.29
CA ALA A 242 -24.65 -20.00 -5.53
C ALA A 242 -23.13 -19.73 -5.48
N ALA A 243 -22.72 -18.56 -4.99
CA ALA A 243 -21.31 -18.22 -4.82
C ALA A 243 -20.60 -19.17 -3.85
N THR A 244 -21.25 -19.52 -2.75
CA THR A 244 -20.73 -20.49 -1.76
C THR A 244 -20.53 -21.88 -2.36
N ASN A 245 -21.46 -22.35 -3.18
CA ASN A 245 -21.36 -23.66 -3.84
C ASN A 245 -20.24 -23.67 -4.88
N LEU A 246 -20.07 -22.58 -5.64
CA LEU A 246 -19.01 -22.46 -6.64
C LEU A 246 -17.61 -22.34 -6.01
N SER A 247 -17.48 -21.66 -4.86
CA SER A 247 -16.18 -21.50 -4.19
C SER A 247 -15.64 -22.82 -3.63
N LYS A 248 -16.50 -23.67 -3.06
CA LYS A 248 -16.12 -24.99 -2.51
C LYS A 248 -15.46 -25.91 -3.56
N ASN A 249 -15.80 -25.75 -4.84
CA ASN A 249 -15.36 -26.63 -5.91
C ASN A 249 -14.01 -26.23 -6.56
N ARG A 250 -13.32 -25.16 -6.11
CA ARG A 250 -12.13 -24.64 -6.82
C ARG A 250 -10.89 -24.30 -5.95
N ASN A 251 -10.75 -24.85 -4.75
CA ASN A 251 -9.69 -24.50 -3.79
C ASN A 251 -8.25 -25.02 -4.09
N ASN A 252 -7.93 -25.53 -5.28
CA ASN A 252 -6.64 -26.20 -5.54
C ASN A 252 -5.57 -25.31 -6.19
N GLY A 253 -5.63 -23.99 -6.06
CA GLY A 253 -4.56 -23.11 -6.52
C GLY A 253 -3.43 -22.99 -5.50
N THR A 254 -2.19 -23.30 -5.89
CA THR A 254 -1.00 -22.88 -5.12
C THR A 254 -0.84 -21.37 -5.23
N SER A 255 -0.90 -20.69 -4.09
CA SER A 255 -0.61 -19.27 -3.96
C SER A 255 0.90 -19.05 -3.94
N VAL A 256 1.42 -18.26 -4.88
CA VAL A 256 2.86 -17.90 -4.94
C VAL A 256 3.01 -16.45 -4.47
N PRO A 257 4.09 -16.08 -3.74
CA PRO A 257 4.33 -14.69 -3.39
C PRO A 257 4.33 -13.76 -4.62
N ALA A 258 3.67 -12.61 -4.52
CA ALA A 258 3.75 -11.56 -5.52
C ALA A 258 5.00 -10.72 -5.26
N SER A 259 6.17 -11.27 -5.55
CA SER A 259 7.47 -10.67 -5.24
C SER A 259 7.79 -9.45 -6.10
N PHE A 260 8.49 -8.46 -5.54
CA PHE A 260 8.96 -7.25 -6.27
C PHE A 260 7.86 -6.50 -7.03
N THR A 261 6.64 -6.58 -6.54
CA THR A 261 5.45 -5.98 -7.15
C THR A 261 5.20 -4.61 -6.54
N THR A 262 5.08 -3.59 -7.39
CA THR A 262 4.71 -2.24 -6.94
C THR A 262 3.19 -2.16 -6.74
N LEU A 263 2.78 -1.95 -5.50
CA LEU A 263 1.40 -1.74 -5.09
C LEU A 263 1.16 -0.23 -4.98
N SER A 264 0.20 0.31 -5.72
CA SER A 264 -0.26 1.68 -5.58
C SER A 264 -1.49 1.75 -4.67
N PHE A 265 -1.60 2.82 -3.89
CA PHE A 265 -2.63 2.99 -2.88
C PHE A 265 -3.43 4.26 -3.17
N GLU A 266 -4.75 4.14 -3.07
CA GLU A 266 -5.68 5.24 -3.26
C GLU A 266 -6.67 5.27 -2.10
N THR A 267 -6.95 6.46 -1.54
CA THR A 267 -8.13 6.62 -0.68
C THR A 267 -9.38 6.63 -1.54
N TYR A 268 -10.44 6.01 -1.06
CA TYR A 268 -11.74 5.95 -1.71
C TYR A 268 -12.79 6.70 -0.91
N GLU A 269 -13.44 7.68 -1.53
CA GLU A 269 -14.62 8.31 -0.95
C GLU A 269 -15.89 7.62 -1.44
N ARG A 270 -16.59 6.97 -0.51
CA ARG A 270 -17.87 6.31 -0.78
C ARG A 270 -18.87 7.25 -1.45
N THR A 271 -19.59 6.73 -2.44
CA THR A 271 -20.72 7.44 -3.07
C THR A 271 -21.87 7.63 -2.07
N SER A 272 -22.80 8.56 -2.33
CA SER A 272 -23.97 8.75 -1.46
C SER A 272 -24.79 7.46 -1.26
N PRO A 273 -25.04 6.62 -2.29
CA PRO A 273 -25.68 5.31 -2.09
C PRO A 273 -24.87 4.36 -1.18
N GLU A 274 -23.55 4.28 -1.36
CA GLU A 274 -22.68 3.44 -0.50
C GLU A 274 -22.66 3.92 0.96
N LYS A 275 -22.66 5.24 1.18
CA LYS A 275 -22.80 5.85 2.51
C LYS A 275 -24.13 5.49 3.18
N MET A 276 -25.16 5.15 2.39
CA MET A 276 -26.47 4.66 2.86
C MET A 276 -26.56 3.12 2.83
N ALA A 277 -25.44 2.42 3.01
CA ALA A 277 -25.36 0.94 3.00
C ALA A 277 -25.91 0.32 1.70
N GLY A 278 -25.78 1.06 0.59
CA GLY A 278 -25.92 0.53 -0.76
C GLY A 278 -24.71 -0.29 -1.19
N ILE A 279 -24.82 -0.91 -2.35
CA ILE A 279 -23.77 -1.77 -2.89
C ILE A 279 -22.55 -0.96 -3.34
N TYR A 280 -21.36 -1.56 -3.27
CA TYR A 280 -20.16 -0.97 -3.86
C TYR A 280 -20.33 -0.73 -5.35
N THR A 281 -20.05 0.50 -5.78
CA THR A 281 -20.18 0.96 -7.17
C THR A 281 -18.84 1.20 -7.83
N GLY A 282 -17.76 1.38 -7.06
CA GLY A 282 -16.42 1.74 -7.56
C GLY A 282 -16.32 3.10 -8.25
N LYS A 283 -17.35 3.95 -8.13
CA LYS A 283 -17.45 5.28 -8.77
C LYS A 283 -17.12 6.44 -7.82
N GLY A 284 -16.86 6.14 -6.55
CA GLY A 284 -16.43 7.12 -5.56
C GLY A 284 -15.15 7.85 -5.97
N ALA A 285 -14.98 9.07 -5.46
CA ALA A 285 -13.80 9.87 -5.71
C ALA A 285 -12.55 9.17 -5.16
N ARG A 286 -11.43 9.28 -5.88
CA ARG A 286 -10.18 8.61 -5.55
C ARG A 286 -9.05 9.62 -5.44
N GLN A 287 -8.14 9.38 -4.51
CA GLN A 287 -6.92 10.16 -4.37
C GLN A 287 -5.73 9.22 -4.17
N SER A 288 -4.74 9.32 -5.06
CA SER A 288 -3.48 8.59 -4.92
C SER A 288 -2.72 9.09 -3.69
N ILE A 289 -2.34 8.16 -2.82
CA ILE A 289 -1.63 8.45 -1.56
C ILE A 289 -0.19 7.93 -1.54
N GLY A 290 0.17 7.06 -2.49
CA GLY A 290 1.55 6.61 -2.67
C GLY A 290 1.63 5.19 -3.22
N ALA A 291 2.85 4.65 -3.24
CA ALA A 291 3.10 3.26 -3.62
C ALA A 291 4.17 2.62 -2.73
N THR A 292 4.15 1.31 -2.62
CA THR A 292 5.23 0.51 -2.03
C THR A 292 5.57 -0.68 -2.92
N THR A 293 6.70 -1.34 -2.67
CA THR A 293 7.11 -2.54 -3.39
C THR A 293 7.18 -3.72 -2.42
N THR A 294 6.65 -4.87 -2.83
CA THR A 294 6.73 -6.10 -2.04
C THR A 294 8.15 -6.67 -2.03
N ASP A 295 8.50 -7.33 -0.93
CA ASP A 295 9.76 -8.06 -0.83
C ASP A 295 9.76 -9.36 -1.62
N MET A 296 10.86 -10.10 -1.56
CA MET A 296 10.95 -11.39 -2.26
C MET A 296 9.95 -12.43 -1.78
N ASN A 297 9.43 -12.28 -0.56
CA ASN A 297 8.40 -13.11 0.03
C ASN A 297 7.00 -12.49 -0.13
N GLY A 298 6.83 -11.44 -0.94
CA GLY A 298 5.53 -10.77 -1.13
C GLY A 298 5.11 -9.88 0.04
N ASN A 299 5.93 -9.71 1.08
CA ASN A 299 5.57 -8.85 2.21
C ASN A 299 5.73 -7.39 1.85
N TYR A 300 4.86 -6.52 2.37
CA TYR A 300 4.96 -5.09 2.14
C TYR A 300 4.58 -4.30 3.38
N ILE A 301 5.01 -3.04 3.39
CA ILE A 301 4.64 -2.03 4.37
C ILE A 301 4.43 -0.71 3.63
N PHE A 302 3.39 0.03 4.02
CA PHE A 302 3.03 1.31 3.44
C PHE A 302 2.49 2.23 4.54
N ARG A 303 3.11 3.41 4.67
CA ARG A 303 2.64 4.46 5.58
C ARG A 303 2.04 5.60 4.77
N PHE A 304 0.96 6.19 5.27
CA PHE A 304 0.44 7.45 4.75
C PHE A 304 -0.24 8.25 5.85
N THR A 305 -0.38 9.55 5.60
CA THR A 305 -1.00 10.48 6.52
C THR A 305 -2.35 10.94 5.98
N GLY A 306 -3.42 10.74 6.76
CA GLY A 306 -4.79 11.02 6.38
C GLY A 306 -5.21 12.47 6.65
N TRP A 307 -4.53 13.46 6.08
CA TRP A 307 -4.83 14.88 6.33
C TRP A 307 -6.28 15.29 6.00
N ASN A 308 -6.88 14.66 5.00
CA ASN A 308 -8.29 14.83 4.63
C ASN A 308 -9.27 14.11 5.57
N GLN A 309 -8.77 13.36 6.55
CA GLN A 309 -9.57 12.62 7.53
C GLN A 309 -9.70 13.35 8.87
N LEU A 310 -9.02 14.48 9.04
CA LEU A 310 -9.14 15.35 10.21
C LEU A 310 -10.27 16.36 10.00
N SER A 311 -11.09 16.59 11.02
CA SER A 311 -11.97 17.75 11.06
C SER A 311 -11.13 19.03 11.07
N GLU A 312 -11.47 20.03 10.26
CA GLU A 312 -10.71 21.29 10.06
C GLU A 312 -10.44 22.10 11.34
N ALA A 313 -11.10 21.79 12.46
CA ALA A 313 -10.77 22.32 13.78
C ALA A 313 -9.56 21.55 14.37
N PHE A 314 -8.36 22.08 14.18
CA PHE A 314 -7.18 21.59 14.90
C PHE A 314 -7.34 21.91 16.39
N ALA A 315 -7.41 20.87 17.24
CA ALA A 315 -7.32 21.00 18.70
C ALA A 315 -6.05 21.77 19.07
N GLN A 316 -6.20 22.95 19.66
CA GLN A 316 -5.09 23.83 20.05
C GLN A 316 -4.76 23.71 21.53
N SER A 317 -5.73 23.31 22.35
CA SER A 317 -5.62 23.29 23.81
C SER A 317 -5.93 21.91 24.39
N PRO A 318 -5.37 21.57 25.56
CA PRO A 318 -5.83 20.41 26.33
C PRO A 318 -7.34 20.47 26.54
N GLY A 319 -8.02 19.34 26.33
CA GLY A 319 -9.48 19.26 26.37
C GLY A 319 -10.16 19.32 25.02
N ASP A 320 -9.50 19.84 23.98
CA ASP A 320 -10.06 19.90 22.64
C ASP A 320 -10.25 18.49 22.05
N ILE A 321 -11.33 18.32 21.30
CA ILE A 321 -11.70 17.04 20.68
C ILE A 321 -11.34 17.09 19.20
N MET A 322 -10.54 16.12 18.76
CA MET A 322 -10.23 15.86 17.36
C MET A 322 -11.03 14.65 16.87
N THR A 323 -11.59 14.78 15.66
CA THR A 323 -12.26 13.65 14.99
C THR A 323 -11.38 13.17 13.84
N VAL A 324 -11.08 11.87 13.85
CA VAL A 324 -10.33 11.17 12.79
C VAL A 324 -11.27 10.18 12.11
N LYS A 325 -11.50 10.36 10.82
CA LYS A 325 -12.27 9.40 10.01
C LYS A 325 -11.36 8.27 9.54
N LEU A 326 -11.77 7.01 9.71
CA LEU A 326 -10.97 5.90 9.18
C LEU A 326 -11.10 5.83 7.65
N PRO A 327 -10.00 5.85 6.88
CA PRO A 327 -10.06 5.89 5.43
C PRO A 327 -10.49 4.54 4.85
N ASP A 328 -11.11 4.57 3.68
CA ASP A 328 -11.25 3.38 2.85
C ASP A 328 -10.12 3.38 1.81
N ILE A 329 -9.51 2.22 1.58
CA ILE A 329 -8.31 2.10 0.74
C ILE A 329 -8.54 1.11 -0.40
N ILE A 330 -8.20 1.53 -1.61
CA ILE A 330 -8.13 0.68 -2.80
C ILE A 330 -6.66 0.49 -3.17
N PHE A 331 -6.33 -0.75 -3.56
CA PHE A 331 -5.03 -1.10 -4.10
C PHE A 331 -5.13 -1.18 -5.62
N THR A 332 -4.14 -0.65 -6.33
CA THR A 332 -4.07 -0.72 -7.78
C THR A 332 -2.71 -1.23 -8.24
N LEU A 333 -2.73 -2.04 -9.31
CA LEU A 333 -1.54 -2.39 -10.09
C LEU A 333 -1.54 -1.55 -11.35
N LYS A 334 -0.42 -0.88 -11.62
CA LYS A 334 -0.24 -0.04 -12.81
C LYS A 334 0.62 -0.75 -13.84
N ASN A 335 0.34 -0.55 -15.11
CA ASN A 335 1.19 -1.05 -16.18
C ASN A 335 2.56 -0.34 -16.13
N TYR A 336 3.65 -1.11 -16.07
CA TYR A 336 5.00 -0.54 -16.08
C TYR A 336 5.29 0.29 -17.33
N LEU A 337 4.76 -0.12 -18.50
CA LEU A 337 4.93 0.57 -19.78
C LEU A 337 3.99 1.78 -19.94
N SER A 338 2.94 1.86 -19.12
CA SER A 338 2.01 2.99 -19.10
C SER A 338 1.51 3.21 -17.67
N PRO A 339 2.23 3.99 -16.85
CA PRO A 339 1.93 4.15 -15.42
C PRO A 339 0.59 4.84 -15.15
N TYR A 340 -0.06 5.36 -16.18
CA TYR A 340 -1.41 5.92 -16.11
C TYR A 340 -2.51 4.86 -16.29
N ASN A 341 -2.17 3.68 -16.80
CA ASN A 341 -3.12 2.60 -17.03
C ASN A 341 -3.12 1.65 -15.83
N VAL A 342 -4.22 1.65 -15.09
CA VAL A 342 -4.52 0.62 -14.09
C VAL A 342 -4.75 -0.69 -14.83
N THR A 343 -4.10 -1.76 -14.38
CA THR A 343 -4.25 -3.12 -14.90
C THR A 343 -5.18 -3.94 -14.02
N TYR A 344 -5.17 -3.66 -12.73
CA TYR A 344 -5.98 -4.33 -11.72
C TYR A 344 -6.27 -3.38 -10.56
N GLU A 345 -7.45 -3.50 -9.97
CA GLU A 345 -7.82 -2.82 -8.72
C GLU A 345 -8.56 -3.78 -7.78
N THR A 346 -8.38 -3.58 -6.48
CA THR A 346 -9.14 -4.31 -5.45
C THR A 346 -10.48 -3.61 -5.18
N THR A 347 -11.38 -4.30 -4.48
CA THR A 347 -12.46 -3.61 -3.75
C THR A 347 -11.86 -2.73 -2.65
N PRO A 348 -12.58 -1.72 -2.16
CA PRO A 348 -12.12 -0.96 -1.00
C PRO A 348 -12.01 -1.86 0.23
N TYR A 349 -10.92 -1.69 0.96
CA TYR A 349 -10.79 -2.11 2.34
C TYR A 349 -11.35 -0.99 3.20
N HIS A 350 -12.47 -1.24 3.87
CA HIS A 350 -13.22 -0.21 4.58
C HIS A 350 -12.68 0.08 5.97
N ASN A 351 -12.74 1.34 6.40
CA ASN A 351 -12.40 1.80 7.75
C ASN A 351 -11.02 1.32 8.22
N VAL A 352 -9.99 1.57 7.43
CA VAL A 352 -8.63 1.13 7.73
C VAL A 352 -8.13 1.75 9.03
N SER A 353 -7.72 0.92 10.00
CA SER A 353 -7.19 1.38 11.28
C SER A 353 -5.76 1.92 11.15
N ASN A 354 -5.30 2.73 12.12
CA ASN A 354 -3.95 3.31 12.13
C ASN A 354 -2.83 2.27 11.98
N LEU A 355 -3.04 1.04 12.44
CA LEU A 355 -2.19 -0.11 12.13
C LEU A 355 -3.10 -1.23 11.63
N GLN A 356 -2.91 -1.71 10.41
CA GLN A 356 -3.73 -2.79 9.87
C GLN A 356 -2.96 -3.75 8.98
N ARG A 357 -3.15 -5.04 9.23
CA ARG A 357 -2.73 -6.09 8.31
C ARG A 357 -3.77 -6.25 7.21
N ILE A 358 -3.33 -6.15 5.96
CA ILE A 358 -4.11 -6.43 4.76
C ILE A 358 -3.30 -7.43 3.93
N ASP A 359 -3.76 -8.67 3.84
CA ASP A 359 -3.20 -9.63 2.88
C ASP A 359 -3.97 -9.48 1.56
N ILE A 360 -3.26 -9.47 0.44
CA ILE A 360 -3.83 -9.24 -0.89
C ILE A 360 -3.58 -10.48 -1.74
N ALA A 361 -4.59 -10.88 -2.49
CA ALA A 361 -4.45 -11.85 -3.57
C ALA A 361 -4.66 -11.14 -4.91
N LEU A 362 -3.68 -11.26 -5.79
CA LEU A 362 -3.61 -10.62 -7.10
C LEU A 362 -3.74 -11.67 -8.19
N PRO A 363 -4.48 -11.40 -9.28
CA PRO A 363 -4.52 -12.30 -10.42
C PRO A 363 -3.13 -12.37 -11.07
N GLN A 364 -2.59 -13.58 -11.22
CA GLN A 364 -1.21 -13.80 -11.67
C GLN A 364 -0.84 -13.10 -13.00
N ASN A 365 -1.80 -12.83 -13.87
CA ASN A 365 -1.53 -12.20 -15.18
C ASN A 365 -1.32 -10.70 -15.12
N ASP A 366 -1.89 -10.07 -14.10
CA ASP A 366 -1.88 -8.62 -13.97
C ASP A 366 -0.66 -8.18 -13.15
N ILE A 367 0.07 -9.14 -12.57
CA ILE A 367 1.35 -8.94 -11.91
C ILE A 367 2.44 -8.83 -13.00
N PRO A 368 3.14 -7.69 -13.09
CA PRO A 368 4.26 -7.54 -14.02
C PRO A 368 5.35 -8.58 -13.74
N PRO A 369 6.02 -9.15 -14.76
CA PRO A 369 7.11 -10.11 -14.55
C PRO A 369 8.24 -9.50 -13.71
N ALA A 370 8.67 -10.22 -12.66
CA ALA A 370 9.83 -9.86 -11.86
C ALA A 370 11.09 -9.90 -12.74
N GLY A 371 11.60 -8.73 -13.16
CA GLY A 371 12.85 -8.66 -13.92
C GLY A 371 13.01 -7.48 -14.87
N GLN A 372 11.92 -6.84 -15.33
CA GLN A 372 12.05 -5.75 -16.32
C GLN A 372 12.50 -4.39 -15.75
N ILE A 373 12.50 -4.22 -14.43
CA ILE A 373 12.99 -2.98 -13.80
C ILE A 373 14.53 -2.89 -13.89
N ASN A 374 15.24 -4.03 -13.92
CA ASN A 374 16.71 -4.06 -13.92
C ASN A 374 17.34 -4.02 -15.32
N GLU A 375 16.67 -4.51 -16.36
CA GLU A 375 17.19 -4.47 -17.73
C GLU A 375 17.08 -3.08 -18.37
N ILE A 376 16.01 -2.33 -18.07
CA ILE A 376 15.83 -0.99 -18.64
C ILE A 376 16.80 0.01 -18.00
N ALA A 377 17.09 -0.13 -16.71
CA ALA A 377 18.14 0.65 -16.03
C ALA A 377 19.54 0.37 -16.63
N LYS A 378 19.83 -0.88 -17.03
CA LYS A 378 21.08 -1.22 -17.74
C LYS A 378 21.11 -0.69 -19.19
N SER A 379 19.97 -0.67 -19.89
CA SER A 379 19.89 -0.16 -21.28
C SER A 379 20.00 1.36 -21.39
N LYS A 380 19.57 2.11 -20.37
CA LYS A 380 19.73 3.57 -20.33
C LYS A 380 21.14 4.03 -19.95
N CYS A 381 21.91 3.25 -19.18
CA CYS A 381 23.32 3.57 -18.90
C CYS A 381 24.29 3.19 -20.03
N THR A 382 23.87 2.40 -21.03
CA THR A 382 24.74 1.98 -22.14
C THR A 382 24.53 2.78 -23.43
N SER A 383 23.43 3.53 -23.55
CA SER A 383 23.15 4.34 -24.74
C SER A 383 23.85 5.72 -24.74
N ASP A 384 24.28 6.24 -23.59
CA ASP A 384 25.00 7.52 -23.50
C ASP A 384 26.53 7.39 -23.70
N ALA A 385 27.09 6.19 -23.70
CA ALA A 385 28.53 5.97 -23.89
C ALA A 385 28.97 5.88 -25.37
N THR A 386 28.03 5.80 -26.32
CA THR A 386 28.34 5.50 -27.74
C THR A 386 28.11 6.68 -28.70
N SER A 387 27.77 7.88 -28.21
CA SER A 387 27.50 9.06 -29.06
C SER A 387 28.64 10.09 -29.12
N ARG A 388 29.78 9.86 -28.45
CA ARG A 388 30.92 10.79 -28.43
C ARG A 388 32.23 10.21 -28.97
N THR A 389 32.25 9.66 -30.19
CA THR A 389 33.49 9.62 -30.99
C THR A 389 33.18 9.47 -32.48
N LYS A 390 32.93 10.59 -33.18
CA LYS A 390 33.17 10.72 -34.63
C LYS A 390 33.43 12.20 -34.94
N VAL A 391 34.65 12.65 -34.66
CA VAL A 391 35.18 13.88 -35.23
C VAL A 391 35.75 13.51 -36.60
N THR A 392 34.98 13.77 -37.65
CA THR A 392 35.44 13.61 -39.03
C THR A 392 36.11 14.91 -39.47
N THR A 393 37.43 14.85 -39.70
CA THR A 393 38.25 15.89 -40.30
C THR A 393 37.71 16.26 -41.69
N LEU A 394 37.30 17.51 -41.89
CA LEU A 394 36.98 18.08 -43.20
C LEU A 394 38.15 18.96 -43.66
N THR A 395 38.94 18.43 -44.59
CA THR A 395 39.95 19.14 -45.36
C THR A 395 39.25 20.11 -46.32
N ARG A 396 39.58 21.40 -46.24
CA ARG A 396 39.06 22.45 -47.11
C ARG A 396 40.13 22.81 -48.14
N ASN A 397 39.90 22.46 -49.41
CA ASN A 397 40.64 23.04 -50.54
C ASN A 397 39.92 24.30 -51.01
N LYS A 398 40.60 25.44 -50.87
CA LYS A 398 40.73 26.49 -51.90
C LYS A 398 41.92 27.38 -51.55
#